data_AF-A0A0J1CZ22-F1
#
_entry.id   AF-A0A0J1CZ22-F1
#
_cell.length_a   1.000
_cell.length_b   1.000
_cell.length_c   1.000
_cell.angle_alpha   90.00
_cell.angle_beta   90.00
_cell.angle_gamma   90.00
#
_symmetry.space_group_name_H-M   'P 1'
#
loop_
_entity.id
_entity.type
_entity.pdbx_description
1 polymer ?
#
loop_
_entity_poly.entity_id
_entity_poly.type
_entity_poly.pdbx_seq_one_letter_code
_entity_poly.pdbx_strand_id
1 'polypeptide(L)'
;AAAGPAPALREMFNAFATFTARHPEFHRLLPFQGQVESERLNWLLETYVRPYYEISTAAIRAAQQAGVARPGDPGRLHYAVVGIVTTSIVFEKEYNRMAGLDPLCSAEVEQVVNLACALMGLPSATRIAD
;
A
#
# COMPACT_ATOMS: atom_id res chain seq x y z
N ALA A 1 -0.41 22.07 12.13
CA ALA A 1 0.86 21.48 11.67
C ALA A 1 0.52 20.35 10.70
N ALA A 2 1.19 20.25 9.55
CA ALA A 2 1.07 19.05 8.73
C ALA A 2 1.48 17.85 9.61
N ALA A 3 0.74 16.74 9.52
CA ALA A 3 1.06 15.55 10.30
C ALA A 3 2.52 15.13 10.03
N GLY A 4 3.23 14.62 11.04
CA GLY A 4 4.61 14.17 10.87
C GLY A 4 4.74 13.05 9.82
N PRO A 5 5.97 12.72 9.38
CA PRO A 5 6.18 11.78 8.27
C PRO A 5 5.55 10.39 8.48
N ALA A 6 5.55 9.87 9.72
CA ALA A 6 4.95 8.56 10.02
C ALA A 6 3.41 8.56 9.94
N PRO A 7 2.68 9.48 10.62
CA PRO A 7 1.23 9.62 10.42
C PRO A 7 0.83 9.85 8.96
N ALA A 8 1.58 10.66 8.21
CA ALA A 8 1.31 10.90 6.80
C ALA A 8 1.45 9.62 5.96
N LEU A 9 2.49 8.81 6.22
CA LEU A 9 2.69 7.55 5.50
C LEU A 9 1.63 6.50 5.85
N ARG A 10 1.20 6.44 7.13
CA ARG A 10 0.08 5.59 7.55
C ARG A 10 -1.21 5.98 6.84
N GLU A 11 -1.52 7.27 6.77
CA GLU A 11 -2.73 7.77 6.09
C GLU A 11 -2.72 7.42 4.60
N MET A 12 -1.56 7.55 3.95
CA MET A 12 -1.39 7.14 2.56
C MET A 12 -1.65 5.64 2.36
N PHE A 13 -1.16 4.79 3.27
CA PHE A 13 -1.43 3.34 3.21
C PHE A 13 -2.91 3.04 3.46
N ASN A 14 -3.56 3.74 4.38
CA ASN A 14 -4.99 3.60 4.65
C ASN A 14 -5.84 3.99 3.44
N ALA A 15 -5.54 5.14 2.82
CA ALA A 15 -6.22 5.60 1.62
C ALA A 15 -6.05 4.60 0.45
N PHE A 16 -4.83 4.09 0.26
CA PHE A 16 -4.53 3.09 -0.76
C PHE A 16 -5.27 1.76 -0.53
N ALA A 17 -5.26 1.24 0.70
CA ALA A 17 -5.95 0.01 1.04
C ALA A 17 -7.47 0.13 0.92
N THR A 18 -8.03 1.24 1.39
CA THR A 18 -9.47 1.54 1.28
C THR A 18 -9.90 1.67 -0.18
N PHE A 19 -9.12 2.39 -1.01
CA PHE A 19 -9.37 2.48 -2.44
C PHE A 19 -9.36 1.09 -3.09
N THR A 20 -8.33 0.28 -2.79
CA THR A 20 -8.18 -1.05 -3.36
C THR A 20 -9.32 -1.99 -2.96
N ALA A 21 -9.78 -1.94 -1.71
CA ALA A 21 -10.90 -2.74 -1.24
C ALA A 21 -12.23 -2.35 -1.93
N ARG A 22 -12.40 -1.07 -2.26
CA ARG A 22 -13.57 -0.56 -3.01
C ARG A 22 -13.50 -0.83 -4.50
N HIS A 23 -12.30 -0.86 -5.06
CA HIS A 23 -12.02 -1.02 -6.48
C HIS A 23 -11.00 -2.13 -6.77
N PRO A 24 -11.26 -3.38 -6.35
CA PRO A 24 -10.31 -4.48 -6.52
C PRO A 24 -10.03 -4.79 -7.99
N GLU A 25 -10.95 -4.44 -8.90
CA GLU A 25 -10.81 -4.57 -10.35
C GLU A 25 -9.57 -3.86 -10.90
N PHE A 26 -9.15 -2.74 -10.31
CA PHE A 26 -7.97 -2.01 -10.77
C PHE A 26 -6.69 -2.86 -10.59
N HIS A 27 -6.52 -3.42 -9.39
CA HIS A 27 -5.36 -4.27 -9.09
C HIS A 27 -5.44 -5.67 -9.70
N ARG A 28 -6.65 -6.13 -10.09
CA ARG A 28 -6.82 -7.35 -10.91
C ARG A 28 -6.51 -7.11 -12.39
N LEU A 29 -6.78 -5.91 -12.91
CA LEU A 29 -6.53 -5.54 -14.31
C LEU A 29 -5.03 -5.41 -14.61
N LEU A 30 -4.25 -4.84 -13.69
CA LEU A 30 -2.82 -4.58 -13.91
C LEU A 30 -2.01 -5.84 -14.27
N PRO A 31 -2.10 -6.96 -13.52
CA PRO A 31 -1.43 -8.20 -13.90
C PRO A 31 -1.90 -8.77 -15.24
N PHE A 32 -3.17 -8.58 -15.60
CA PHE A 32 -3.72 -9.04 -16.87
C PHE A 32 -3.14 -8.23 -18.05
N GLN A 33 -3.06 -6.91 -17.93
CA GLN A 33 -2.43 -6.05 -18.94
C GLN A 33 -0.91 -6.21 -18.98
N GLY A 34 -0.29 -6.52 -17.84
CA GLY A 34 1.16 -6.69 -17.69
C GLY A 34 1.73 -7.99 -18.26
N GLN A 35 0.92 -8.84 -18.90
CA GLN A 35 1.40 -10.07 -19.53
C GLN A 35 2.23 -9.81 -20.80
N VAL A 36 1.97 -8.69 -21.49
CA VAL A 36 2.65 -8.33 -22.72
C VAL A 36 2.89 -6.82 -22.74
N GLU A 37 4.09 -6.42 -23.13
CA GLU A 37 4.40 -5.01 -23.40
C GLU A 37 3.47 -4.46 -24.49
N SER A 38 2.76 -3.37 -24.18
CA SER A 38 1.78 -2.80 -25.09
C SER A 38 1.63 -1.30 -24.88
N GLU A 39 1.17 -0.58 -25.91
CA GLU A 39 0.82 0.83 -25.80
C GLU A 39 -0.21 1.08 -24.69
N ARG A 40 -1.14 0.14 -24.50
CA ARG A 40 -2.14 0.20 -23.44
C ARG A 40 -1.52 0.08 -22.06
N LEU A 41 -0.58 -0.84 -21.87
CA LEU A 41 0.16 -0.97 -20.61
C LEU A 41 0.94 0.31 -20.32
N ASN A 42 1.67 0.84 -21.31
CA ASN A 42 2.42 2.08 -21.17
C ASN A 42 1.50 3.25 -20.77
N TRP A 43 0.39 3.43 -21.48
CA TRP A 43 -0.58 4.47 -21.13
C TRP A 43 -1.14 4.30 -19.71
N LEU A 44 -1.48 3.08 -19.29
CA LEU A 44 -1.99 2.79 -17.95
C LEU A 44 -0.94 3.14 -16.88
N LEU A 45 0.31 2.76 -17.10
CA LEU A 45 1.42 3.04 -16.19
C LEU A 45 1.69 4.54 -16.09
N GLU A 46 1.85 5.24 -17.21
CA GLU A 46 2.14 6.66 -17.24
C GLU A 46 1.00 7.51 -16.66
N THR A 47 -0.25 7.16 -16.99
CA THR A 47 -1.42 7.98 -16.61
C THR A 47 -1.83 7.75 -15.17
N TYR A 48 -1.81 6.50 -14.69
CA TYR A 48 -2.42 6.15 -13.40
C TYR A 48 -1.45 5.57 -12.38
N VAL A 49 -0.33 4.96 -12.76
CA VAL A 49 0.57 4.32 -11.78
C VAL A 49 1.73 5.23 -11.41
N ARG A 50 2.39 5.84 -12.39
CA ARG A 50 3.58 6.69 -12.21
C ARG A 50 3.35 7.84 -11.23
N PRO A 51 2.25 8.63 -11.30
CA PRO A 51 2.06 9.73 -10.36
C PRO A 51 2.03 9.27 -8.90
N TYR A 52 1.33 8.16 -8.61
CA TYR A 52 1.24 7.62 -7.26
C TYR A 52 2.53 6.93 -6.81
N TYR A 53 3.26 6.29 -7.73
CA TYR A 53 4.58 5.76 -7.45
C TYR A 53 5.55 6.86 -7.01
N GLU A 54 5.58 7.99 -7.72
CA GLU A 54 6.44 9.13 -7.38
C GLU A 54 6.07 9.76 -6.04
N ILE A 55 4.77 9.98 -5.79
CA ILE A 55 4.27 10.48 -4.51
C ILE A 55 4.66 9.53 -3.36
N SER A 56 4.41 8.23 -3.55
CA SER A 56 4.68 7.22 -2.52
C SER A 56 6.16 7.09 -2.21
N THR A 57 7.03 7.08 -3.22
CA THR A 57 8.48 6.95 -3.02
C THR A 57 9.08 8.21 -2.39
N ALA A 58 8.55 9.39 -2.71
CA ALA A 58 8.92 10.63 -2.03
C ALA A 58 8.53 10.61 -0.54
N ALA A 59 7.32 10.15 -0.21
CA ALA A 59 6.85 10.03 1.17
C ALA A 59 7.69 9.02 1.97
N ILE A 60 8.02 7.86 1.38
CA ILE A 60 8.91 6.87 1.99
C ILE A 60 10.29 7.49 2.28
N ARG A 61 10.86 8.22 1.32
CA ARG A 61 12.17 8.88 1.50
C ARG A 61 12.13 9.91 2.63
N ALA A 62 11.07 10.72 2.72
CA ALA A 62 10.90 11.68 3.80
C ALA A 62 10.79 10.99 5.17
N ALA A 63 10.05 9.88 5.26
CA ALA A 63 9.96 9.10 6.49
C ALA A 63 11.29 8.45 6.88
N GLN A 64 12.08 7.98 5.91
CA GLN A 64 13.43 7.47 6.15
C GLN A 64 14.39 8.56 6.65
N GLN A 65 14.35 9.75 6.05
CA GLN A 65 15.16 10.90 6.48
C GLN A 65 14.83 11.35 7.90
N ALA A 66 13.56 11.21 8.31
CA ALA A 66 13.13 11.46 9.68
C ALA A 66 13.42 10.31 10.65
N GLY A 67 14.01 9.20 10.19
CA GLY A 67 14.35 8.04 11.03
C GLY A 67 13.14 7.23 11.50
N VAL A 68 11.96 7.41 10.89
CA VAL A 68 10.70 6.79 11.32
C VAL A 68 10.23 5.66 10.41
N ALA A 69 10.92 5.42 9.30
CA ALA A 69 10.67 4.29 8.40
C ALA A 69 11.95 3.49 8.17
N ARG A 70 11.79 2.20 7.88
CA ARG A 70 12.92 1.29 7.66
C ARG A 70 13.83 1.73 6.51
N PRO A 71 15.16 1.50 6.61
CA PRO A 71 16.06 1.76 5.50
C PRO A 71 15.81 0.80 4.34
N GLY A 72 16.16 1.24 3.12
CA GLY A 72 16.01 0.46 1.90
C GLY A 72 15.69 1.35 0.69
N ASP A 73 15.70 0.74 -0.49
CA ASP A 73 15.29 1.42 -1.71
C ASP A 73 13.78 1.78 -1.66
N PRO A 74 13.40 3.07 -1.81
CA PRO A 74 12.00 3.48 -1.73
C PRO A 74 11.08 2.78 -2.74
N GLY A 75 11.58 2.47 -3.95
CA GLY A 75 10.80 1.79 -4.97
C GLY A 75 10.49 0.34 -4.60
N ARG A 76 11.48 -0.39 -4.07
CA ARG A 76 11.27 -1.74 -3.53
C ARG A 76 10.32 -1.75 -2.34
N LEU A 77 10.45 -0.77 -1.44
CA LEU A 77 9.55 -0.63 -0.29
C LEU A 77 8.12 -0.28 -0.72
N HIS A 78 7.96 0.57 -1.73
CA HIS A 78 6.65 0.85 -2.34
C HIS A 78 6.00 -0.45 -2.85
N TYR A 79 6.70 -1.24 -3.66
CA TYR A 79 6.13 -2.50 -4.17
C TYR A 79 5.94 -3.57 -3.10
N ALA A 80 6.72 -3.55 -2.01
CA ALA A 80 6.46 -4.40 -0.85
C ALA A 80 5.12 -4.04 -0.18
N VAL A 81 4.84 -2.74 0.02
CA VAL A 81 3.55 -2.28 0.56
C VAL A 81 2.41 -2.62 -0.39
N VAL A 82 2.58 -2.41 -1.70
CA VAL A 82 1.59 -2.84 -2.72
C VAL A 82 1.31 -4.33 -2.57
N GLY A 83 2.33 -5.17 -2.45
CA GLY A 83 2.16 -6.61 -2.22
C GLY A 83 1.37 -6.93 -0.94
N ILE A 84 1.76 -6.35 0.20
CA ILE A 84 1.09 -6.56 1.50
C ILE A 84 -0.38 -6.16 1.44
N VAL A 85 -0.68 -5.01 0.84
CA VAL A 85 -2.04 -4.45 0.83
C VAL A 85 -2.94 -5.15 -0.18
N THR A 86 -2.44 -5.42 -1.38
CA THR A 86 -3.29 -5.83 -2.50
C THR A 86 -3.51 -7.35 -2.57
N THR A 87 -2.60 -8.17 -2.04
CA THR A 87 -2.64 -9.63 -2.23
C THR A 87 -3.93 -10.24 -1.68
N SER A 88 -4.28 -9.96 -0.42
CA SER A 88 -5.50 -10.51 0.20
C SER A 88 -6.77 -10.05 -0.54
N ILE A 89 -6.77 -8.82 -1.06
CA ILE A 89 -7.91 -8.24 -1.80
C ILE A 89 -8.04 -8.83 -3.21
N VAL A 90 -6.94 -8.98 -3.94
CA VAL A 90 -6.94 -9.56 -5.29
C VAL A 90 -7.38 -11.03 -5.23
N PHE A 91 -6.86 -11.78 -4.25
CA PHE A 91 -7.18 -13.18 -4.00
C PHE A 91 -8.32 -13.37 -2.99
N GLU A 92 -9.24 -12.41 -2.88
CA GLU A 92 -10.34 -12.36 -1.91
C GLU A 92 -10.99 -13.72 -1.59
N LYS A 93 -11.41 -14.46 -2.64
CA LYS A 93 -12.08 -15.75 -2.47
C LYS A 93 -11.17 -16.82 -1.86
N GLU A 94 -9.92 -16.86 -2.28
CA GLU A 94 -8.92 -17.77 -1.74
C GLU A 94 -8.57 -17.38 -0.30
N TYR A 95 -8.31 -16.09 -0.07
CA TYR A 95 -7.99 -15.55 1.25
C TYR A 95 -9.10 -15.84 2.26
N ASN A 96 -10.36 -15.60 1.88
CA ASN A 96 -11.52 -15.93 2.70
C ASN A 96 -11.60 -17.44 3.00
N ARG A 97 -11.40 -18.29 1.99
CA ARG A 97 -11.48 -19.74 2.13
C ARG A 97 -10.36 -20.33 3.00
N MET A 98 -9.18 -19.73 2.98
CA MET A 98 -7.97 -20.22 3.66
C MET A 98 -7.79 -19.63 5.06
N ALA A 99 -8.08 -18.33 5.23
CA ALA A 99 -7.88 -17.61 6.48
C ALA A 99 -9.18 -17.37 7.27
N GLY A 100 -10.35 -17.52 6.64
CA GLY A 100 -11.65 -17.22 7.27
C GLY A 100 -11.92 -15.72 7.47
N LEU A 101 -11.16 -14.86 6.79
CA LEU A 101 -11.22 -13.40 6.92
C LEU A 101 -11.81 -12.79 5.64
N ASP A 102 -12.58 -11.71 5.78
CA ASP A 102 -13.08 -10.93 4.64
C ASP A 102 -12.14 -9.75 4.37
N PRO A 103 -11.29 -9.79 3.32
CA PRO A 103 -10.30 -8.75 3.07
C PRO A 103 -10.92 -7.46 2.52
N LEU A 104 -12.22 -7.42 2.22
CA LEU A 104 -12.92 -6.22 1.76
C LEU A 104 -13.62 -5.48 2.91
N CYS A 105 -13.78 -6.11 4.07
CA CYS A 105 -14.39 -5.45 5.22
C CYS A 105 -13.41 -4.45 5.85
N SER A 106 -13.92 -3.34 6.38
CA SER A 106 -13.08 -2.24 6.89
C SER A 106 -12.15 -2.65 8.03
N ALA A 107 -12.58 -3.61 8.86
CA ALA A 107 -11.78 -4.11 9.97
C ALA A 107 -10.52 -4.85 9.48
N GLU A 108 -10.66 -5.70 8.47
CA GLU A 108 -9.53 -6.44 7.90
C GLU A 108 -8.61 -5.52 7.09
N VAL A 109 -9.18 -4.56 6.35
CA VAL A 109 -8.42 -3.50 5.68
C VAL A 109 -7.51 -2.76 6.67
N GLU A 110 -8.03 -2.42 7.86
CA GLU A 110 -7.22 -1.79 8.90
C GLU A 110 -6.09 -2.71 9.42
N GLN A 111 -6.34 -4.01 9.58
CA GLN A 111 -5.29 -4.96 9.98
C GLN A 111 -4.17 -5.07 8.94
N VAL A 112 -4.53 -5.09 7.66
CA VAL A 112 -3.55 -5.11 6.56
C VAL A 112 -2.73 -3.81 6.53
N VAL A 113 -3.35 -2.65 6.80
CA VAL A 113 -2.63 -1.38 6.94
C VAL A 113 -1.67 -1.42 8.13
N ASN A 114 -2.11 -1.96 9.28
CA ASN A 114 -1.26 -2.13 10.46
C ASN A 114 -0.06 -3.04 10.16
N LEU A 115 -0.28 -4.13 9.43
CA LEU A 115 0.78 -5.04 8.98
C LEU A 115 1.78 -4.33 8.07
N ALA A 116 1.31 -3.55 7.09
CA ALA A 116 2.17 -2.75 6.21
C ALA A 116 2.98 -1.72 7.01
N CYS A 117 2.36 -1.00 7.95
CA CYS A 117 3.05 -0.07 8.83
C CYS A 117 4.13 -0.76 9.68
N ALA A 118 3.82 -1.91 10.29
CA ALA A 118 4.75 -2.67 11.11
C ALA A 118 5.95 -3.16 10.28
N LEU A 119 5.71 -3.71 9.08
CA LEU A 119 6.77 -4.16 8.18
C LEU A 119 7.60 -3.01 7.61
N MET A 120 7.03 -1.80 7.53
CA MET A 120 7.74 -0.56 7.21
C MET A 120 8.51 0.04 8.40
N GLY A 121 8.38 -0.53 9.60
CA GLY A 121 9.03 -0.04 10.81
C GLY A 121 8.43 1.27 11.35
N LEU A 122 7.20 1.61 10.94
CA LEU A 122 6.54 2.81 11.44
C LEU A 122 6.21 2.65 12.94
N PRO A 123 6.38 3.71 13.75
CA PRO A 123 6.02 3.65 15.15
C PRO A 123 4.52 3.37 15.30
N SER A 124 4.18 2.42 16.16
CA SER A 124 2.79 2.19 16.56
C SER A 124 2.23 3.47 17.17
N ALA A 125 0.97 3.81 16.87
CA ALA A 125 0.30 4.99 17.41
C ALA A 125 0.22 5.00 18.96
N THR A 126 0.59 3.90 19.63
CA THR A 126 0.52 3.67 21.07
C THR A 126 1.74 4.13 21.87
N ARG A 127 2.49 5.15 21.43
CA ARG A 127 3.55 5.73 22.27
C ARG A 127 3.56 7.26 22.24
N ILE A 128 2.45 7.85 22.67
CA ILE A 128 2.38 9.23 23.18
C ILE A 128 1.52 9.19 24.44
N ALA A 129 2.07 8.60 25.50
CA ALA A 129 1.65 8.80 26.89
C ALA A 129 2.74 8.15 27.74
N ASP A 130 3.74 8.95 28.10
CA ASP A 130 4.47 8.95 29.38
C ASP A 130 5.30 10.24 29.44
#